data_AF-A0A9E2FXW4-F1
#
_entry.id   AF-A0A9E2FXW4-F1
#
_cell.length_a   1.000
_cell.length_b   1.000
_cell.length_c   1.000
_cell.angle_alpha   90.00
_cell.angle_beta   90.00
_cell.angle_gamma   90.00
#
_symmetry.space_group_name_H-M   'P 1'
#
loop_
_entity.id
_entity.type
_entity.pdbx_description
1 polymer ?
#
loop_
_entity_poly.entity_id
_entity_poly.type
_entity_poly.pdbx_seq_one_letter_code
_entity_poly.pdbx_strand_id
1 'polypeptide(L)'
;MNPLEVLKRTPKSNCGECGYPACLAFAANVARSGEDPQKCPYINLDGLTLAKKESTSLDKMAEKHDLELIRHLQDKIRDLDFSAIATPLGLALSPDAKDALTFSYLGQHVLLSKSQILINGKEPEDPRDQILLYNYVYSGGADPPCGIWTGLESLPNSISKIKTLATYCENRLAQLFAGQPSNTILSLCAQLGGKPDTETSATASAIIPVLPHLPQQLLFWDEEPEDGFDARIKILFDKNVLDYLDLESLVFSSERMADRLMLLFSQAK
;
A
#
# COMPACT_ATOMS: atom_id res chain seq x y z
N MET A 1 -0.59 30.25 3.95
CA MET A 1 -1.93 30.80 3.64
C MET A 1 -2.67 31.04 4.95
N ASN A 2 -3.47 32.09 5.09
CA ASN A 2 -4.21 32.32 6.34
C ASN A 2 -5.51 31.47 6.37
N PRO A 3 -5.85 30.79 7.48
CA PRO A 3 -7.11 30.04 7.61
C PRO A 3 -8.36 30.84 7.23
N LEU A 4 -8.38 32.15 7.48
CA LEU A 4 -9.50 33.02 7.13
C LEU A 4 -9.61 33.27 5.62
N GLU A 5 -8.50 33.23 4.89
CA GLU A 5 -8.49 33.34 3.42
C GLU A 5 -9.05 32.09 2.77
N VAL A 6 -8.70 30.91 3.30
CA VAL A 6 -9.27 29.63 2.86
C VAL A 6 -10.76 29.59 3.19
N LEU A 7 -11.15 29.96 4.40
CA LEU A 7 -12.55 29.97 4.83
C LEU A 7 -13.43 30.85 3.94
N LYS A 8 -12.93 32.01 3.51
CA LYS A 8 -13.64 32.91 2.59
C LYS A 8 -13.97 32.26 1.24
N ARG A 9 -13.20 31.24 0.84
CA ARG A 9 -13.35 30.50 -0.42
C ARG A 9 -14.22 29.25 -0.28
N THR A 10 -14.48 28.78 0.94
CA THR A 10 -15.40 27.67 1.19
C THR A 10 -16.87 28.11 1.01
N PRO A 11 -17.81 27.18 0.76
CA PRO A 11 -19.24 27.47 0.71
C PRO A 11 -19.84 27.88 2.08
N LYS A 12 -19.10 27.70 3.19
CA LYS A 12 -19.55 27.92 4.57
C LYS A 12 -20.81 27.13 4.95
N SER A 13 -21.11 26.04 4.24
CA SER A 13 -22.25 25.17 4.49
C SER A 13 -22.05 24.20 5.65
N ASN A 14 -20.81 23.96 6.06
CA ASN A 14 -20.44 22.92 7.02
C ASN A 14 -20.99 21.53 6.67
N CYS A 15 -21.14 21.22 5.38
CA CYS A 15 -21.76 19.99 4.87
C CYS A 15 -21.03 18.68 5.23
N GLY A 16 -19.75 18.74 5.62
CA GLY A 16 -18.99 17.54 5.99
C GLY A 16 -18.42 16.71 4.84
N GLU A 17 -18.76 17.02 3.57
CA GLU A 17 -18.34 16.21 2.40
C GLU A 17 -16.81 16.14 2.19
N CYS A 18 -16.06 17.09 2.75
CA CYS A 18 -14.60 17.08 2.75
C CYS A 18 -13.96 16.27 3.89
N GLY A 19 -14.78 15.60 4.72
CA GLY A 19 -14.34 14.83 5.89
C GLY A 19 -14.10 15.66 7.16
N TYR A 20 -14.43 16.95 7.15
CA TYR A 20 -14.29 17.84 8.31
C TYR A 20 -15.63 18.33 8.85
N PRO A 21 -15.79 18.44 10.18
CA PRO A 21 -17.06 18.80 10.82
C PRO A 21 -17.51 20.25 10.57
N ALA A 22 -16.62 21.12 10.08
CA ALA A 22 -16.93 22.50 9.75
C ALA A 22 -15.99 23.05 8.66
N CYS A 23 -16.48 24.00 7.85
CA CYS A 23 -15.68 24.70 6.85
C CYS A 23 -14.49 25.45 7.49
N LEU A 24 -14.63 25.93 8.73
CA LEU A 24 -13.52 26.53 9.49
C LEU A 24 -12.46 25.48 9.88
N ALA A 25 -12.88 24.27 10.25
CA ALA A 25 -11.97 23.18 10.59
C ALA A 25 -11.20 22.71 9.34
N PHE A 26 -11.88 22.58 8.21
CA PHE A 26 -11.25 22.33 6.91
C PHE A 26 -10.26 23.44 6.55
N ALA A 27 -10.69 24.71 6.58
CA ALA A 27 -9.85 25.86 6.25
C ALA A 27 -8.61 25.99 7.15
N ALA A 28 -8.75 25.66 8.44
CA ALA A 28 -7.63 25.60 9.37
C ALA A 28 -6.61 24.50 9.00
N ASN A 29 -7.08 23.32 8.56
CA ASN A 29 -6.20 22.21 8.16
C ASN A 29 -5.51 22.48 6.82
N VAL A 30 -6.21 23.08 5.86
CA VAL A 30 -5.59 23.55 4.61
C VAL A 30 -4.46 24.56 4.89
N ALA A 31 -4.71 25.51 5.79
CA ALA A 31 -3.76 26.57 6.10
C ALA A 31 -2.59 26.15 7.01
N ARG A 32 -2.82 25.23 7.97
CA ARG A 32 -1.82 24.83 8.97
C ARG A 32 -1.17 23.48 8.69
N SER A 33 -1.95 22.49 8.25
CA SER A 33 -1.51 21.11 8.04
C SER A 33 -1.14 20.83 6.57
N GLY A 34 -1.41 21.78 5.67
CA GLY A 34 -1.18 21.62 4.23
C GLY A 34 -2.15 20.62 3.59
N GLU A 35 -3.37 20.52 4.12
CA GLU A 35 -4.45 19.72 3.54
C GLU A 35 -4.78 20.22 2.12
N ASP A 36 -5.10 19.31 1.21
CA ASP A 36 -5.46 19.68 -0.16
C ASP A 36 -6.78 20.48 -0.19
N PRO A 37 -6.76 21.74 -0.67
CA PRO A 37 -7.98 22.52 -0.86
C PRO A 37 -9.04 21.81 -1.71
N GLN A 38 -8.64 20.93 -2.63
CA GLN A 38 -9.57 20.23 -3.53
C GLN A 38 -10.46 19.19 -2.84
N LYS A 39 -10.18 18.81 -1.57
CA LYS A 39 -11.09 17.95 -0.79
C LYS A 39 -12.47 18.56 -0.57
N CYS A 40 -12.61 19.88 -0.64
CA CYS A 40 -13.93 20.51 -0.63
C CYS A 40 -14.44 20.63 -2.08
N PRO A 41 -15.50 19.88 -2.46
CA PRO A 41 -15.99 19.88 -3.86
C PRO A 41 -16.57 21.23 -4.31
N TYR A 42 -16.83 22.14 -3.37
CA TYR A 42 -17.45 23.43 -3.62
C TYR A 42 -16.54 24.62 -3.30
N ILE A 43 -15.24 24.41 -3.05
CA ILE A 43 -14.33 25.53 -2.77
C ILE A 43 -14.07 26.34 -4.04
N ASN A 44 -14.05 27.67 -3.92
CA ASN A 44 -13.66 28.54 -5.01
C ASN A 44 -12.12 28.69 -5.08
N LEU A 45 -11.52 28.10 -6.11
CA LEU A 45 -10.07 28.11 -6.37
C LEU A 45 -9.61 29.23 -7.32
N ASP A 46 -10.50 30.12 -7.76
CA ASP A 46 -10.14 31.18 -8.71
C ASP A 46 -9.05 32.09 -8.13
N GLY A 47 -7.96 32.27 -8.90
CA GLY A 47 -6.80 33.08 -8.49
C GLY A 47 -5.96 32.50 -7.35
N LEU A 48 -6.17 31.24 -6.95
CA LEU A 48 -5.24 30.51 -6.08
C LEU A 48 -4.18 29.82 -6.94
N THR A 49 -2.94 30.31 -6.85
CA THR A 49 -1.79 29.47 -7.20
C THR A 49 -1.72 28.37 -6.15
N LEU A 50 -2.23 27.18 -6.49
CA LEU A 50 -1.95 25.96 -5.74
C LEU A 50 -0.45 25.72 -5.84
N ALA A 51 0.32 26.23 -4.88
CA ALA A 51 1.70 25.83 -4.73
C ALA A 51 1.66 24.31 -4.51
N LYS A 52 2.19 23.54 -5.48
CA LYS A 52 2.63 22.17 -5.21
C LYS A 52 3.38 22.22 -3.89
N LYS A 53 2.97 21.39 -2.92
CA LYS A 53 3.56 21.27 -1.58
C LYS A 53 5.06 21.54 -1.69
N GLU A 54 5.55 22.67 -1.20
CA GLU A 54 7.00 22.86 -1.10
C GLU A 54 7.46 21.80 -0.11
N SER A 55 8.20 20.80 -0.60
CA SER A 55 8.71 19.73 0.25
C SER A 55 9.55 20.34 1.37
N THR A 56 9.23 19.96 2.61
CA THR A 56 9.98 20.43 3.77
C THR A 56 11.43 19.95 3.68
N SER A 57 12.33 20.54 4.46
CA SER A 57 13.72 20.05 4.51
C SER A 57 13.80 18.57 4.90
N LEU A 58 12.87 18.11 5.75
CA LEU A 58 12.75 16.70 6.15
C LEU A 58 12.28 15.82 4.99
N ASP A 59 11.28 16.26 4.23
CA ASP A 59 10.80 15.53 3.05
C ASP A 59 11.90 15.40 1.98
N LYS A 60 12.66 16.48 1.74
CA LYS A 60 13.79 16.47 0.80
C LYS A 60 14.91 15.54 1.25
N MET A 61 15.15 15.44 2.56
CA MET A 61 16.15 14.53 3.12
C MET A 61 15.70 13.06 2.98
N ALA A 62 14.44 12.77 3.26
CA ALA A 62 13.86 11.43 3.08
C ALA A 62 13.91 11.01 1.60
N GLU A 63 13.47 11.87 0.69
CA GLU A 63 13.52 11.62 -0.76
C GLU A 63 14.96 11.37 -1.24
N LYS A 64 15.92 12.16 -0.76
CA LYS A 64 17.34 11.94 -1.07
C LYS A 64 17.84 10.59 -0.57
N HIS A 65 17.48 10.22 0.66
CA HIS A 65 17.85 8.94 1.25
C HIS A 65 17.27 7.76 0.46
N ASP A 66 15.99 7.85 0.06
CA ASP A 66 15.33 6.80 -0.73
C ASP A 66 16.00 6.63 -2.10
N LEU A 67 16.36 7.73 -2.76
CA LEU A 67 17.10 7.69 -4.03
C LEU A 67 18.50 7.08 -3.88
N GLU A 68 19.18 7.32 -2.76
CA GLU A 68 20.47 6.69 -2.45
C GLU A 68 20.31 5.18 -2.21
N LEU A 69 19.26 4.78 -1.49
CA LEU A 69 18.94 3.36 -1.27
C LEU A 69 18.57 2.64 -2.58
N ILE A 70 17.79 3.27 -3.46
CA ILE A 70 17.47 2.72 -4.79
C ILE A 70 18.74 2.45 -5.58
N ARG A 71 19.67 3.42 -5.65
CA ARG A 71 20.95 3.23 -6.35
C ARG A 71 21.76 2.08 -5.76
N HIS A 72 21.80 2.00 -4.43
CA HIS A 72 22.48 0.89 -3.75
C HIS A 72 21.86 -0.47 -4.11
N LEU A 73 20.53 -0.55 -4.20
CA LEU A 73 19.84 -1.79 -4.57
C LEU A 73 20.04 -2.15 -6.05
N GLN A 74 20.03 -1.15 -6.95
CA GLN A 74 20.39 -1.33 -8.36
C GLN A 74 21.80 -1.91 -8.51
N ASP A 75 22.75 -1.43 -7.70
CA ASP A 75 24.11 -1.98 -7.66
C ASP A 75 24.13 -3.43 -7.16
N LYS A 76 23.36 -3.76 -6.12
CA LYS A 76 23.27 -5.12 -5.58
C LYS A 76 22.68 -6.12 -6.57
N ILE A 77 21.74 -5.71 -7.40
CA ILE A 77 21.12 -6.60 -8.39
C ILE A 77 21.86 -6.63 -9.73
N ARG A 78 22.86 -5.75 -9.94
CA ARG A 78 23.53 -5.53 -11.23
C ARG A 78 24.04 -6.84 -11.85
N ASP A 79 24.71 -7.65 -11.05
CA ASP A 79 25.40 -8.87 -11.51
C ASP A 79 24.55 -10.15 -11.33
N LEU A 80 23.30 -10.03 -10.87
CA LEU A 80 22.40 -11.19 -10.75
C LEU A 80 22.03 -11.74 -12.14
N ASP A 81 22.07 -13.05 -12.32
CA ASP A 81 21.49 -13.68 -13.50
C ASP A 81 19.97 -13.79 -13.33
N PHE A 82 19.23 -12.92 -14.04
CA PHE A 82 17.77 -12.92 -14.02
C PHE A 82 17.16 -14.23 -14.52
N SER A 83 17.84 -14.97 -15.39
CA SER A 83 17.37 -16.28 -15.84
C SER A 83 17.43 -17.32 -14.72
N ALA A 84 18.45 -17.22 -13.85
CA ALA A 84 18.63 -18.12 -12.72
C ALA A 84 17.64 -17.85 -11.58
N ILE A 85 17.29 -16.59 -11.33
CA ILE A 85 16.42 -16.20 -10.21
C ILE A 85 14.93 -16.07 -10.57
N ALA A 86 14.55 -16.08 -11.85
CA ALA A 86 13.15 -15.92 -12.25
C ALA A 86 12.26 -17.02 -11.65
N THR A 87 12.63 -18.29 -11.82
CA THR A 87 11.81 -19.42 -11.34
C THR A 87 11.69 -19.48 -9.81
N PRO A 88 12.76 -19.35 -9.00
CA PRO A 88 12.65 -19.29 -7.54
C PRO A 88 11.73 -18.16 -7.04
N LEU A 89 11.76 -17.01 -7.71
CA LEU A 89 10.87 -15.88 -7.40
C LEU A 89 9.45 -16.05 -7.97
N GLY A 90 9.19 -17.04 -8.83
CA GLY A 90 7.90 -17.18 -9.50
C GLY A 90 7.65 -16.12 -10.58
N LEU A 91 8.72 -15.61 -11.20
CA LEU A 91 8.71 -14.57 -12.22
C LEU A 91 8.98 -15.13 -13.61
N ALA A 92 8.71 -14.31 -14.63
CA ALA A 92 9.12 -14.58 -15.99
C ALA A 92 10.15 -13.55 -16.47
N LEU A 93 11.00 -13.96 -17.41
CA LEU A 93 11.83 -13.03 -18.17
C LEU A 93 10.94 -12.20 -19.10
N SER A 94 11.28 -10.93 -19.30
CA SER A 94 10.60 -10.09 -20.28
C SER A 94 10.85 -10.61 -21.70
N PRO A 95 9.81 -10.77 -22.55
CA PRO A 95 10.00 -11.11 -23.95
C PRO A 95 10.52 -9.92 -24.77
N ASP A 96 10.26 -8.69 -24.31
CA ASP A 96 10.48 -7.46 -25.07
C ASP A 96 11.74 -6.69 -24.66
N ALA A 97 12.32 -7.05 -23.50
CA ALA A 97 13.49 -6.38 -22.95
C ALA A 97 14.53 -7.38 -22.44
N LYS A 98 15.78 -7.20 -22.87
CA LYS A 98 16.91 -7.98 -22.36
C LYS A 98 17.17 -7.61 -20.90
N ASP A 99 17.55 -8.60 -20.08
CA ASP A 99 17.92 -8.43 -18.68
C ASP A 99 16.81 -7.75 -17.85
N ALA A 100 15.57 -8.14 -18.12
CA ALA A 100 14.39 -7.66 -17.42
C ALA A 100 13.45 -8.80 -17.00
N LEU A 101 12.76 -8.61 -15.89
CA LEU A 101 11.76 -9.49 -15.32
C LEU A 101 10.37 -8.88 -15.50
N THR A 102 9.36 -9.72 -15.72
CA THR A 102 7.94 -9.33 -15.71
C THR A 102 7.16 -10.15 -14.69
N PHE A 103 6.28 -9.48 -13.95
CA PHE A 103 5.46 -10.10 -12.91
C PHE A 103 4.29 -9.20 -12.46
N SER A 104 3.40 -9.75 -11.62
CA SER A 104 2.30 -9.00 -11.01
C SER A 104 2.69 -8.45 -9.64
N TYR A 105 2.38 -7.19 -9.37
CA TYR A 105 2.49 -6.57 -8.04
C TYR A 105 1.13 -5.93 -7.73
N LEU A 106 0.40 -6.46 -6.74
CA LEU A 106 -0.92 -5.96 -6.34
C LEU A 106 -1.88 -5.80 -7.54
N GLY A 107 -1.93 -6.80 -8.42
CA GLY A 107 -2.75 -6.82 -9.63
C GLY A 107 -2.27 -5.88 -10.75
N GLN A 108 -1.06 -5.31 -10.64
CA GLN A 108 -0.47 -4.44 -11.65
C GLN A 108 0.72 -5.13 -12.33
N HIS A 109 0.88 -4.91 -13.63
CA HIS A 109 1.98 -5.49 -14.39
C HIS A 109 3.28 -4.69 -14.15
N VAL A 110 4.32 -5.38 -13.67
CA VAL A 110 5.65 -4.81 -13.44
C VAL A 110 6.60 -5.26 -14.55
N LEU A 111 7.38 -4.32 -15.07
CA LEU A 111 8.61 -4.58 -15.81
C LEU A 111 9.77 -4.05 -15.00
N LEU A 112 10.69 -4.92 -14.57
CA LEU A 112 11.85 -4.56 -13.77
C LEU A 112 13.13 -4.93 -14.51
N SER A 113 13.97 -3.93 -14.78
CA SER A 113 15.34 -4.10 -15.27
C SER A 113 16.35 -3.75 -14.17
N LYS A 114 17.64 -3.88 -14.47
CA LYS A 114 18.73 -3.48 -13.57
C LYS A 114 18.72 -2.02 -13.15
N SER A 115 18.09 -1.14 -13.94
CA SER A 115 18.18 0.32 -13.76
C SER A 115 16.83 1.05 -13.76
N GLN A 116 15.75 0.36 -14.10
CA GLN A 116 14.42 0.96 -14.18
C GLN A 116 13.34 -0.04 -13.78
N ILE A 117 12.30 0.47 -13.12
CA ILE A 117 11.05 -0.22 -12.84
C ILE A 117 9.91 0.54 -13.50
N LEU A 118 9.02 -0.19 -14.17
CA LEU A 118 7.75 0.34 -14.68
C LEU A 118 6.60 -0.48 -14.11
N ILE A 119 5.61 0.19 -13.53
CA ILE A 119 4.33 -0.38 -13.10
C ILE A 119 3.26 0.11 -14.08
N ASN A 120 2.61 -0.81 -14.78
CA ASN A 120 1.68 -0.52 -15.88
C ASN A 120 2.25 0.48 -16.90
N GLY A 121 3.55 0.36 -17.21
CA GLY A 121 4.25 1.20 -18.18
C GLY A 121 4.67 2.59 -17.68
N LYS A 122 4.51 2.89 -16.38
CA LYS A 122 4.93 4.16 -15.77
C LYS A 122 5.91 3.94 -14.64
N GLU A 123 6.81 4.90 -14.42
CA GLU A 123 7.67 4.87 -13.23
C GLU A 123 6.81 4.98 -11.96
N PRO A 124 7.15 4.25 -10.87
CA PRO A 124 6.42 4.34 -9.61
C PRO A 124 6.43 5.76 -9.05
N GLU A 125 5.27 6.24 -8.61
CA GLU A 125 5.15 7.57 -8.00
C GLU A 125 5.82 7.63 -6.62
N ASP A 126 5.77 6.55 -5.85
CA ASP A 126 6.44 6.43 -4.56
C ASP A 126 7.78 5.68 -4.74
N PRO A 127 8.94 6.29 -4.40
CA PRO A 127 10.23 5.63 -4.51
C PRO A 127 10.34 4.36 -3.65
N ARG A 128 9.53 4.23 -2.59
CA ARG A 128 9.51 3.04 -1.74
C ARG A 128 8.98 1.81 -2.48
N ASP A 129 8.15 1.97 -3.51
CA ASP A 129 7.79 0.85 -4.40
C ASP A 129 9.02 0.27 -5.11
N GLN A 130 9.96 1.13 -5.55
CA GLN A 130 11.20 0.67 -6.16
C GLN A 130 12.09 -0.06 -5.16
N ILE A 131 12.21 0.46 -3.94
CA ILE A 131 12.97 -0.17 -2.85
C ILE A 131 12.42 -1.57 -2.57
N LEU A 132 11.10 -1.70 -2.40
CA LEU A 132 10.43 -2.98 -2.17
C LEU A 132 10.71 -3.99 -3.29
N LEU A 133 10.51 -3.58 -4.54
CA LEU A 133 10.62 -4.45 -5.70
C LEU A 133 12.08 -4.87 -5.96
N TYR A 134 13.05 -3.98 -5.74
CA TYR A 134 14.46 -4.35 -5.83
C TYR A 134 14.90 -5.26 -4.67
N ASN A 135 14.43 -5.04 -3.45
CA ASN A 135 14.68 -5.95 -2.33
C ASN A 135 14.14 -7.36 -2.61
N TYR A 136 12.91 -7.43 -3.13
CA TYR A 136 12.29 -8.69 -3.55
C TYR A 136 13.12 -9.42 -4.61
N VAL A 137 13.54 -8.74 -5.68
CA VAL A 137 14.42 -9.36 -6.69
C VAL A 137 15.79 -9.75 -6.12
N TYR A 138 16.36 -8.93 -5.24
CA TYR A 138 17.63 -9.19 -4.60
C TYR A 138 17.60 -10.43 -3.69
N SER A 139 16.44 -10.78 -3.13
CA SER A 139 16.30 -12.00 -2.32
C SER A 139 16.69 -13.27 -3.09
N GLY A 140 16.57 -13.24 -4.42
CA GLY A 140 16.86 -14.38 -5.29
C GLY A 140 15.80 -15.49 -5.24
N GLY A 141 14.78 -15.33 -4.40
CA GLY A 141 13.69 -16.29 -4.21
C GLY A 141 14.11 -17.53 -3.42
N ALA A 142 13.11 -18.30 -3.01
CA ALA A 142 13.29 -19.52 -2.24
C ALA A 142 12.24 -20.56 -2.68
N ASP A 143 11.95 -21.52 -1.82
CA ASP A 143 10.83 -22.43 -2.07
C ASP A 143 9.50 -21.64 -2.10
N PRO A 144 8.52 -22.07 -2.91
CA PRO A 144 7.19 -21.44 -2.92
C PRO A 144 6.52 -21.46 -1.53
N PRO A 145 5.56 -20.55 -1.28
CA PRO A 145 4.78 -20.52 -0.04
C PRO A 145 4.21 -21.89 0.33
N CYS A 146 4.35 -22.26 1.60
CA CYS A 146 3.91 -23.55 2.11
C CYS A 146 2.45 -23.56 2.59
N GLY A 147 1.79 -22.40 2.61
CA GLY A 147 0.40 -22.23 3.04
C GLY A 147 0.20 -22.27 4.56
N ILE A 148 1.29 -22.18 5.34
CA ILE A 148 1.22 -22.09 6.80
C ILE A 148 1.22 -20.61 7.18
N TRP A 149 0.06 -20.12 7.57
CA TRP A 149 -0.17 -18.70 7.87
C TRP A 149 0.17 -18.35 9.31
N THR A 150 0.89 -17.23 9.49
CA THR A 150 1.29 -16.74 10.80
C THR A 150 1.15 -15.22 10.90
N GLY A 151 0.82 -14.72 12.10
CA GLY A 151 0.78 -13.29 12.35
C GLY A 151 2.20 -12.72 12.46
N LEU A 152 2.35 -11.42 12.19
CA LEU A 152 3.63 -10.72 12.28
C LEU A 152 4.32 -10.95 13.65
N GLU A 153 3.55 -11.01 14.73
CA GLU A 153 4.00 -11.26 16.10
C GLU A 153 4.75 -12.58 16.30
N SER A 154 4.58 -13.55 15.39
CA SER A 154 5.25 -14.85 15.43
C SER A 154 6.55 -14.87 14.62
N LEU A 155 6.82 -13.83 13.83
CA LEU A 155 8.08 -13.70 13.10
C LEU A 155 9.19 -13.21 14.03
N PRO A 156 10.45 -13.68 13.85
CA PRO A 156 11.57 -13.23 14.67
C PRO A 156 11.79 -11.72 14.53
N ASN A 157 12.13 -11.05 15.63
CA ASN A 157 12.48 -9.61 15.68
C ASN A 157 11.37 -8.63 15.19
N SER A 158 10.10 -9.04 15.22
CA SER A 158 8.99 -8.28 14.63
C SER A 158 8.25 -7.34 15.58
N ILE A 159 8.56 -7.35 16.88
CA ILE A 159 7.77 -6.66 17.92
C ILE A 159 7.58 -5.17 17.61
N SER A 160 8.64 -4.49 17.15
CA SER A 160 8.60 -3.06 16.80
C SER A 160 7.75 -2.75 15.56
N LYS A 161 7.38 -3.78 14.78
CA LYS A 161 6.64 -3.68 13.53
C LYS A 161 5.16 -4.03 13.65
N ILE A 162 4.75 -4.71 14.72
CA ILE A 162 3.35 -5.03 14.99
C ILE A 162 2.48 -3.77 14.99
N LYS A 163 2.89 -2.74 15.75
CA LYS A 163 2.14 -1.48 15.82
C LYS A 163 2.13 -0.71 14.49
N THR A 164 3.24 -0.79 13.74
CA THR A 164 3.37 -0.18 12.41
C THR A 164 2.39 -0.82 11.43
N LEU A 165 2.39 -2.16 11.33
CA LEU A 165 1.44 -2.90 10.50
C LEU A 165 -0.01 -2.58 10.88
N ALA A 166 -0.32 -2.60 12.18
CA ALA A 166 -1.66 -2.28 12.66
C ALA A 166 -2.10 -0.86 12.23
N THR A 167 -1.21 0.12 12.37
CA THR A 167 -1.54 1.53 12.06
C THR A 167 -1.68 1.79 10.57
N TYR A 168 -0.75 1.28 9.75
CA TYR A 168 -0.66 1.63 8.34
C TYR A 168 -1.37 0.66 7.40
N CYS A 169 -1.82 -0.49 7.91
CA CYS A 169 -2.59 -1.48 7.17
C CYS A 169 -3.88 -1.89 7.90
N GLU A 170 -3.79 -2.61 9.03
CA GLU A 170 -4.95 -3.32 9.61
C GLU A 170 -6.08 -2.38 10.03
N ASN A 171 -5.77 -1.34 10.82
CA ASN A 171 -6.78 -0.40 11.32
C ASN A 171 -7.43 0.42 10.19
N ARG A 172 -6.64 0.78 9.17
CA ARG A 172 -7.13 1.52 7.99
C ARG A 172 -8.14 0.68 7.20
N LEU A 173 -7.81 -0.60 6.98
CA LEU A 173 -8.71 -1.52 6.29
C LEU A 173 -9.93 -1.90 7.13
N ALA A 174 -9.77 -2.07 8.44
CA ALA A 174 -10.90 -2.32 9.34
C ALA A 174 -11.91 -1.18 9.29
N GLN A 175 -11.46 0.07 9.35
CA GLN A 175 -12.32 1.24 9.20
C GLN A 175 -12.97 1.33 7.81
N LEU A 176 -12.23 0.97 6.75
CA LEU A 176 -12.74 0.98 5.38
C LEU A 176 -13.86 -0.05 5.17
N PHE A 177 -13.70 -1.23 5.78
CA PHE A 177 -14.57 -2.39 5.55
C PHE A 177 -15.70 -2.55 6.57
N ALA A 178 -15.67 -1.80 7.68
CA ALA A 178 -16.77 -1.80 8.67
C ALA A 178 -18.13 -1.58 8.00
N GLY A 179 -19.06 -2.49 8.25
CA GLY A 179 -20.41 -2.51 7.68
C GLY A 179 -20.49 -2.74 6.17
N GLN A 180 -19.36 -3.08 5.51
CA GLN A 180 -19.37 -3.42 4.09
C GLN A 180 -19.77 -4.89 3.88
N PRO A 181 -20.63 -5.19 2.89
CA PRO A 181 -20.94 -6.57 2.54
C PRO A 181 -19.69 -7.38 2.17
N SER A 182 -19.59 -8.62 2.67
CA SER A 182 -18.42 -9.50 2.45
C SER A 182 -18.09 -9.71 0.96
N ASN A 183 -19.11 -9.77 0.09
CA ASN A 183 -18.92 -9.87 -1.36
C ASN A 183 -18.23 -8.64 -1.97
N THR A 184 -18.40 -7.45 -1.39
CA THR A 184 -17.74 -6.20 -1.83
C THR A 184 -16.26 -6.28 -1.49
N ILE A 185 -15.94 -6.70 -0.26
CA ILE A 185 -14.55 -6.88 0.20
C ILE A 185 -13.84 -7.93 -0.68
N LEU A 186 -14.48 -9.08 -0.89
CA LEU A 186 -13.92 -10.15 -1.73
C LEU A 186 -13.74 -9.72 -3.19
N SER A 187 -14.64 -8.89 -3.73
CA SER A 187 -14.51 -8.32 -5.08
C SER A 187 -13.30 -7.39 -5.20
N LEU A 188 -13.02 -6.56 -4.18
CA LEU A 188 -11.81 -5.75 -4.15
C LEU A 188 -10.55 -6.61 -4.11
N CYS A 189 -10.52 -7.62 -3.23
CA CYS A 189 -9.40 -8.57 -3.14
C CYS A 189 -9.18 -9.28 -4.48
N ALA A 190 -10.25 -9.68 -5.18
CA ALA A 190 -10.17 -10.34 -6.48
C ALA A 190 -9.53 -9.46 -7.57
N GLN A 191 -9.70 -8.14 -7.52
CA GLN A 191 -9.03 -7.21 -8.46
C GLN A 191 -7.50 -7.18 -8.27
N LEU A 192 -7.00 -7.58 -7.10
CA LEU A 192 -5.57 -7.76 -6.84
C LEU A 192 -5.09 -9.20 -7.16
N GLY A 193 -5.96 -10.04 -7.75
CA GLY A 193 -5.71 -11.47 -7.96
C GLY A 193 -5.98 -12.32 -6.72
N GLY A 194 -6.57 -11.75 -5.67
CA GLY A 194 -6.91 -12.45 -4.44
C GLY A 194 -7.98 -13.52 -4.62
N LYS A 195 -7.88 -14.59 -3.84
CA LYS A 195 -8.84 -15.70 -3.83
C LYS A 195 -9.50 -15.81 -2.47
N PRO A 196 -10.83 -16.00 -2.38
CA PRO A 196 -11.49 -16.23 -1.11
C PRO A 196 -10.92 -17.45 -0.40
N ASP A 197 -10.84 -17.38 0.91
CA ASP A 197 -10.52 -18.51 1.78
C ASP A 197 -11.70 -18.78 2.72
N THR A 198 -12.32 -19.94 2.53
CA THR A 198 -13.54 -20.33 3.25
C THR A 198 -13.28 -21.16 4.50
N GLU A 199 -12.01 -21.49 4.80
CA GLU A 199 -11.63 -22.33 5.94
C GLU A 199 -11.39 -21.51 7.22
N THR A 200 -12.06 -20.37 7.37
CA THR A 200 -11.89 -19.43 8.49
C THR A 200 -13.22 -19.03 9.11
N SER A 201 -13.19 -18.55 10.35
CA SER A 201 -14.35 -17.95 11.02
C SER A 201 -14.52 -16.45 10.74
N ALA A 202 -13.76 -15.89 9.81
CA ALA A 202 -13.82 -14.47 9.47
C ALA A 202 -15.06 -14.16 8.62
N THR A 203 -15.63 -12.96 8.78
CA THR A 203 -16.74 -12.45 7.95
C THR A 203 -16.35 -12.40 6.46
N ALA A 204 -15.10 -12.04 6.18
CA ALA A 204 -14.48 -12.20 4.87
C ALA A 204 -13.01 -12.58 5.03
N SER A 205 -12.54 -13.49 4.19
CA SER A 205 -11.13 -13.90 4.14
C SER A 205 -10.67 -14.09 2.70
N ALA A 206 -9.46 -13.61 2.39
CA ALA A 206 -8.85 -13.79 1.09
C ALA A 206 -7.33 -13.91 1.17
N ILE A 207 -6.77 -14.76 0.31
CA ILE A 207 -5.33 -14.86 0.07
C ILE A 207 -5.00 -13.97 -1.13
N ILE A 208 -4.25 -12.89 -0.90
CA ILE A 208 -3.91 -11.87 -1.90
C ILE A 208 -2.45 -12.08 -2.35
N PRO A 209 -2.19 -12.32 -3.64
CA PRO A 209 -0.82 -12.43 -4.16
C PRO A 209 -0.21 -11.03 -4.29
N VAL A 210 0.41 -10.52 -3.21
CA VAL A 210 1.05 -9.20 -3.20
C VAL A 210 2.17 -9.15 -4.24
N LEU A 211 3.05 -10.15 -4.20
CA LEU A 211 4.05 -10.47 -5.23
C LEU A 211 3.99 -12.00 -5.51
N PRO A 212 4.55 -12.50 -6.63
CA PRO A 212 4.64 -13.93 -6.85
C PRO A 212 5.42 -14.61 -5.73
N HIS A 213 4.96 -15.79 -5.29
CA HIS A 213 5.52 -16.48 -4.12
C HIS A 213 5.55 -15.66 -2.81
N LEU A 214 4.84 -14.53 -2.72
CA LEU A 214 4.68 -13.74 -1.50
C LEU A 214 3.22 -13.32 -1.30
N PRO A 215 2.32 -14.27 -1.01
CA PRO A 215 0.94 -13.97 -0.70
C PRO A 215 0.79 -13.46 0.74
N GLN A 216 -0.27 -12.69 0.97
CA GLN A 216 -0.73 -12.28 2.31
C GLN A 216 -2.18 -12.69 2.48
N GLN A 217 -2.53 -13.26 3.62
CA GLN A 217 -3.91 -13.61 3.95
C GLN A 217 -4.52 -12.45 4.76
N LEU A 218 -5.63 -11.93 4.26
CA LEU A 218 -6.42 -10.90 4.93
C LEU A 218 -7.61 -11.58 5.58
N LEU A 219 -7.76 -11.40 6.89
CA LEU A 219 -8.92 -11.83 7.67
C LEU A 219 -9.68 -10.60 8.16
N PHE A 220 -10.96 -10.51 7.85
CA PHE A 220 -11.85 -9.44 8.29
C PHE A 220 -12.99 -9.99 9.15
N TRP A 221 -13.15 -9.42 10.34
CA TRP A 221 -14.34 -9.57 11.16
C TRP A 221 -15.06 -8.23 11.21
N ASP A 222 -16.35 -8.24 10.89
CA ASP A 222 -17.17 -7.03 10.96
C ASP A 222 -17.49 -6.65 12.40
N GLU A 223 -18.00 -5.45 12.60
CA GLU A 223 -18.45 -5.00 13.91
C GLU A 223 -19.67 -5.78 14.39
N GLU A 224 -19.72 -6.07 15.69
CA GLU A 224 -20.89 -6.62 16.39
C GLU A 224 -21.29 -5.65 17.51
N PRO A 225 -22.07 -4.60 17.20
CA PRO A 225 -22.37 -3.53 18.16
C PRO A 225 -23.13 -4.00 19.41
N GLU A 226 -23.91 -5.08 19.28
CA GLU A 226 -24.66 -5.66 20.40
C GLU A 226 -23.72 -6.30 21.44
N ASP A 227 -22.60 -6.86 21.00
CA ASP A 227 -21.60 -7.51 21.84
C ASP A 227 -20.38 -6.61 22.12
N GLY A 228 -20.36 -5.40 21.55
CA GLY A 228 -19.30 -4.41 21.75
C GLY A 228 -17.98 -4.74 21.05
N PHE A 229 -18.03 -5.50 19.96
CA PHE A 229 -16.85 -5.80 19.13
C PHE A 229 -16.72 -4.81 17.98
N ASP A 230 -15.58 -4.14 17.90
CA ASP A 230 -15.21 -3.29 16.77
C ASP A 230 -14.78 -4.16 15.56
N ALA A 231 -15.01 -3.64 14.35
CA ALA A 231 -14.50 -4.25 13.14
C ALA A 231 -12.97 -4.41 13.20
N ARG A 232 -12.46 -5.55 12.71
CA ARG A 232 -11.05 -5.92 12.84
C ARG A 232 -10.51 -6.54 11.56
N ILE A 233 -9.29 -6.15 11.22
CA ILE A 233 -8.47 -6.83 10.22
C ILE A 233 -7.29 -7.52 10.90
N LYS A 234 -6.90 -8.68 10.37
CA LYS A 234 -5.61 -9.30 10.64
C LYS A 234 -4.94 -9.63 9.31
N ILE A 235 -3.69 -9.25 9.16
CA ILE A 235 -2.84 -9.73 8.05
C ILE A 235 -1.96 -10.87 8.55
N LEU A 236 -2.00 -11.98 7.83
CA LEU A 236 -1.14 -13.15 8.05
C LEU A 236 -0.20 -13.34 6.87
N PHE A 237 0.96 -13.91 7.17
CA PHE A 237 2.04 -14.14 6.24
C PHE A 237 2.37 -15.63 6.16
N ASP A 238 2.88 -16.09 5.02
CA ASP A 238 3.44 -17.43 4.95
C ASP A 238 4.63 -17.57 5.90
N LYS A 239 4.80 -18.74 6.51
CA LYS A 239 5.91 -19.03 7.42
C LYS A 239 7.29 -18.73 6.81
N ASN A 240 7.45 -18.86 5.49
CA ASN A 240 8.73 -18.65 4.79
C ASN A 240 8.87 -17.23 4.20
N VAL A 241 8.00 -16.29 4.59
CA VAL A 241 7.98 -14.93 3.99
C VAL A 241 9.29 -14.17 4.10
N LEU A 242 10.10 -14.45 5.14
CA LEU A 242 11.38 -13.78 5.38
C LEU A 242 12.50 -14.23 4.44
N ASP A 243 12.29 -15.30 3.68
CA ASP A 243 13.21 -15.72 2.62
C ASP A 243 13.11 -14.79 1.40
N TYR A 244 12.02 -14.00 1.31
CA TYR A 244 11.75 -13.10 0.18
C TYR A 244 11.85 -11.62 0.56
N LEU A 245 11.43 -11.23 1.77
CA LEU A 245 11.45 -9.84 2.22
C LEU A 245 11.87 -9.73 3.68
N ASP A 246 12.67 -8.70 3.99
CA ASP A 246 12.89 -8.30 5.37
C ASP A 246 11.61 -7.73 6.00
N LEU A 247 11.63 -7.56 7.33
CA LEU A 247 10.46 -7.10 8.07
C LEU A 247 9.97 -5.70 7.66
N GLU A 248 10.88 -4.80 7.28
CA GLU A 248 10.52 -3.44 6.86
C GLU A 248 9.77 -3.47 5.53
N SER A 249 10.34 -4.18 4.55
CA SER A 249 9.76 -4.36 3.22
C SER A 249 8.45 -5.14 3.31
N LEU A 250 8.35 -6.11 4.23
CA LEU A 250 7.13 -6.88 4.45
C LEU A 250 5.98 -6.00 4.98
N VAL A 251 6.22 -5.21 6.01
CA VAL A 251 5.21 -4.29 6.55
C VAL A 251 4.81 -3.25 5.50
N PHE A 252 5.79 -2.72 4.78
CA PHE A 252 5.53 -1.78 3.70
C PHE A 252 4.70 -2.42 2.56
N SER A 253 4.94 -3.69 2.23
CA SER A 253 4.12 -4.39 1.23
C SER A 253 2.64 -4.52 1.66
N SER A 254 2.37 -4.68 2.97
CA SER A 254 1.01 -4.65 3.52
C SER A 254 0.40 -3.24 3.53
N GLU A 255 1.19 -2.21 3.81
CA GLU A 255 0.77 -0.80 3.65
C GLU A 255 0.34 -0.52 2.21
N ARG A 256 1.14 -0.95 1.22
CA ARG A 256 0.82 -0.79 -0.20
C ARG A 256 -0.41 -1.58 -0.64
N MET A 257 -0.59 -2.78 -0.10
CA MET A 257 -1.83 -3.54 -0.28
C MET A 257 -3.04 -2.76 0.23
N ALA A 258 -2.94 -2.17 1.43
CA ALA A 258 -4.02 -1.36 2.00
C ALA A 258 -4.32 -0.11 1.16
N ASP A 259 -3.29 0.64 0.73
CA ASP A 259 -3.45 1.79 -0.16
C ASP A 259 -4.15 1.40 -1.47
N ARG A 260 -3.77 0.27 -2.06
CA ARG A 260 -4.35 -0.21 -3.31
C ARG A 260 -5.82 -0.60 -3.13
N LEU A 261 -6.17 -1.31 -2.06
CA LEU A 261 -7.56 -1.64 -1.72
C LEU A 261 -8.40 -0.38 -1.47
N MET A 262 -7.88 0.61 -0.75
CA MET A 262 -8.54 1.89 -0.51
C MET A 262 -8.80 2.65 -1.81
N LEU A 263 -7.81 2.70 -2.72
CA LEU A 263 -7.96 3.32 -4.02
C LEU A 263 -9.05 2.64 -4.85
N LEU A 264 -9.04 1.30 -4.93
CA LEU A 264 -10.05 0.53 -5.67
C LEU A 264 -11.45 0.73 -5.07
N PHE A 265 -11.58 0.78 -3.74
CA PHE A 265 -12.85 1.05 -3.08
C PHE A 265 -13.39 2.44 -3.41
N SER A 266 -12.52 3.46 -3.48
CA SER A 266 -12.92 4.81 -3.86
C SER A 266 -13.39 4.93 -5.32
N GLN A 267 -12.92 4.03 -6.20
CA GLN A 267 -13.30 3.97 -7.62
C GLN A 267 -14.57 3.14 -7.86
N ALA A 268 -14.94 2.28 -6.91
CA ALA A 268 -16.11 1.42 -6.99
C ALA A 268 -17.40 2.09 -6.46
N LYS A 269 -17.28 3.27 -5.83
CA LYS A 269 -18.40 4.14 -5.43
C LYS A 269 -18.76 5.10 -6.55
#